data_AF-A0A1Z8V2A7-F1
#
_entry.id   AF-A0A1Z8V2A7-F1
#
_cell.length_a   1.000
_cell.length_b   1.000
_cell.length_c   1.000
_cell.angle_alpha   90.00
_cell.angle_beta   90.00
_cell.angle_gamma   90.00
#
_symmetry.space_group_name_H-M   'P 1'
#
loop_
_entity.id
_entity.type
_entity.pdbx_description
1 polymer ?
#
loop_
_entity_poly.entity_id
_entity_poly.type
_entity_poly.pdbx_seq_one_letter_code
_entity_poly.pdbx_strand_id
1 'polypeptide(L)'
;MTLTSVLNIWLEWLERERRSSPKTCEAYARDVKVWLGFLDDRSCPMDQFDRHHARAFLGFLSDKNMAPTSIARMLSSIRNYYRFAMREQYVSNIDLSPLKAPRAKAPLPKSVAAPDIKDMFRCIKELGQPAWKEARDIAVLTLIYGTGLRISEALSLARGDAPFGDWLRITGKGGKMRDIPVLDIVRATTDHWLSLSPASDDPKAPLFIANRGGALHPRAVQRLVETLRYRLGLDNHTTPHALRHAFATHMLAGGGDLRAIQALLGHASLSTTQRYTHVDEQALTDIHRATHPRAKS
;
A
#
# COMPACT_ATOMS: atom_id res chain seq x y z
N MET A 1 -13.85 -30.32 19.11
CA MET A 1 -12.95 -29.47 18.29
C MET A 1 -12.40 -28.37 19.18
N THR A 2 -11.09 -28.14 19.21
CA THR A 2 -10.50 -27.04 19.98
C THR A 2 -10.62 -25.72 19.21
N LEU A 3 -10.63 -24.58 19.90
CA LEU A 3 -10.84 -23.25 19.30
C LEU A 3 -9.80 -22.91 18.20
N THR A 4 -8.58 -23.45 18.34
CA THR A 4 -7.52 -23.37 17.33
C THR A 4 -7.86 -24.14 16.04
N SER A 5 -8.67 -25.20 16.13
CA SER A 5 -9.06 -26.01 14.96
C SER A 5 -10.02 -25.25 14.04
N VAL A 6 -11.01 -24.52 14.59
CA VAL A 6 -11.94 -23.70 13.78
C VAL A 6 -11.21 -22.52 13.12
N LEU A 7 -10.22 -21.94 13.81
CA LEU A 7 -9.39 -20.87 13.25
C LEU A 7 -8.65 -21.33 11.98
N ASN A 8 -8.05 -22.52 11.99
CA ASN A 8 -7.33 -23.03 10.82
C ASN A 8 -8.26 -23.30 9.64
N ILE A 9 -9.42 -23.91 9.88
CA ILE A 9 -10.44 -24.15 8.84
C ILE A 9 -10.92 -22.83 8.25
N TRP A 10 -11.15 -21.81 9.10
CA TRP A 10 -11.51 -20.48 8.63
C TRP A 10 -10.41 -19.81 7.80
N LEU A 11 -9.14 -20.00 8.15
CA LEU A 11 -8.02 -19.46 7.37
C LEU A 11 -7.89 -20.14 6.01
N GLU A 12 -8.06 -21.47 5.95
CA GLU A 12 -8.13 -22.20 4.68
C GLU A 12 -9.30 -21.72 3.82
N TRP A 13 -10.46 -21.49 4.42
CA TRP A 13 -11.61 -20.91 3.75
C TRP A 13 -11.33 -19.50 3.21
N LEU A 14 -10.67 -18.64 4.00
CA LEU A 14 -10.28 -17.30 3.58
C LEU A 14 -9.33 -17.31 2.38
N GLU A 15 -8.41 -18.26 2.35
CA GLU A 15 -7.43 -18.41 1.29
C GLU A 15 -8.04 -19.03 0.02
N ARG A 16 -8.75 -20.15 0.15
CA ARG A 16 -9.22 -20.94 -0.99
C ARG A 16 -10.51 -20.41 -1.60
N GLU A 17 -11.52 -20.18 -0.76
CA GLU A 17 -12.85 -19.76 -1.25
C GLU A 17 -12.93 -18.24 -1.42
N ARG A 18 -12.46 -17.47 -0.44
CA ARG A 18 -12.49 -16.00 -0.51
C ARG A 18 -11.34 -15.42 -1.32
N ARG A 19 -10.31 -16.21 -1.65
CA ARG A 19 -9.10 -15.77 -2.38
C ARG A 19 -8.48 -14.52 -1.77
N SER A 20 -8.49 -14.46 -0.43
CA SER A 20 -7.91 -13.36 0.33
C SER A 20 -6.39 -13.38 0.16
N SER A 21 -5.76 -12.20 0.12
CA SER A 21 -4.30 -12.15 0.01
C SER A 21 -3.63 -12.73 1.27
N PRO A 22 -2.41 -13.31 1.17
CA PRO A 22 -1.70 -13.87 2.33
C PRO A 22 -1.58 -12.86 3.49
N LYS A 23 -1.29 -11.59 3.18
CA LYS A 23 -1.25 -10.51 4.17
C LYS A 23 -2.58 -10.25 4.87
N THR A 24 -3.70 -10.43 4.17
CA THR A 24 -5.03 -10.34 4.78
C THR A 24 -5.26 -11.50 5.73
N CYS A 25 -4.93 -12.73 5.31
CA CYS A 25 -5.02 -13.93 6.15
C CYS A 25 -4.16 -13.79 7.41
N GLU A 26 -2.89 -13.39 7.29
CA GLU A 26 -2.00 -13.14 8.44
C GLU A 26 -2.55 -12.09 9.40
N ALA A 27 -3.04 -10.97 8.86
CA ALA A 27 -3.59 -9.88 9.66
C ALA A 27 -4.87 -10.31 10.40
N TYR A 28 -5.75 -11.04 9.73
CA TYR A 28 -6.99 -11.57 10.28
C TYR A 28 -6.73 -12.67 11.30
N ALA A 29 -5.78 -13.58 11.03
CA ALA A 29 -5.35 -14.60 11.97
C ALA A 29 -4.84 -13.98 13.28
N ARG A 30 -3.96 -12.97 13.18
CA ARG A 30 -3.43 -12.27 14.36
C ARG A 30 -4.54 -11.62 15.18
N ASP A 31 -5.46 -10.94 14.51
CA ASP A 31 -6.57 -10.26 15.16
C ASP A 31 -7.48 -11.24 15.91
N VAL A 32 -7.92 -12.32 15.24
CA VAL A 32 -8.81 -13.31 15.84
C VAL A 32 -8.11 -14.05 16.98
N LYS A 33 -6.81 -14.33 16.88
CA LYS A 33 -6.03 -14.89 18.00
C LYS A 33 -6.03 -13.97 19.23
N VAL A 34 -5.92 -12.66 19.05
CA VAL A 34 -6.00 -11.69 20.17
C VAL A 34 -7.37 -11.73 20.83
N TRP A 35 -8.45 -11.82 20.05
CA TRP A 35 -9.80 -11.97 20.58
C TRP A 35 -10.01 -13.29 21.33
N LEU A 36 -9.60 -14.41 20.73
CA LEU A 36 -9.76 -15.72 21.35
C LEU A 36 -8.95 -15.82 22.65
N GLY A 37 -7.72 -15.31 22.68
CA GLY A 37 -6.93 -15.23 23.92
C GLY A 37 -7.59 -14.34 24.99
N PHE A 38 -8.19 -13.21 24.59
CA PHE A 38 -8.91 -12.35 25.53
C PHE A 38 -10.12 -13.03 26.19
N LEU A 39 -10.84 -13.88 25.45
CA LEU A 39 -11.95 -14.67 25.97
C LEU A 39 -11.46 -15.80 26.88
N ASP A 40 -10.37 -16.48 26.48
CA ASP A 40 -9.73 -17.55 27.24
C ASP A 40 -9.24 -17.06 28.62
N ASP A 41 -8.59 -15.89 28.67
CA ASP A 41 -8.17 -15.21 29.91
C ASP A 41 -9.34 -14.94 30.87
N ARG A 42 -10.59 -14.94 30.36
CA ARG A 42 -11.83 -14.71 31.13
C ARG A 42 -12.64 -15.97 31.33
N SER A 43 -12.13 -17.13 30.89
CA SER A 43 -12.86 -18.40 30.89
C SER A 43 -14.23 -18.28 30.21
N CYS A 44 -14.33 -17.42 29.19
CA CYS A 44 -15.56 -17.16 28.45
C CYS A 44 -15.58 -18.02 27.18
N PRO A 45 -16.55 -18.94 27.01
CA PRO A 45 -16.71 -19.68 25.78
C PRO A 45 -17.00 -18.75 24.59
N MET A 46 -16.48 -19.11 23.41
CA MET A 46 -16.60 -18.27 22.22
C MET A 46 -18.06 -18.01 21.79
N ASP A 47 -18.98 -18.89 22.17
CA ASP A 47 -20.42 -18.88 21.88
C ASP A 47 -21.27 -18.20 22.96
N GLN A 48 -20.63 -17.74 24.05
CA GLN A 48 -21.32 -17.20 25.23
C GLN A 48 -20.87 -15.79 25.60
N PHE A 49 -20.05 -15.14 24.76
CA PHE A 49 -19.71 -13.74 25.01
C PHE A 49 -20.94 -12.85 24.84
N ASP A 50 -20.99 -11.79 25.63
CA ASP A 50 -22.09 -10.84 25.65
C ASP A 50 -21.59 -9.39 25.48
N ARG A 51 -22.48 -8.43 25.74
CA ARG A 51 -22.14 -7.00 25.71
C ARG A 51 -21.06 -6.60 26.72
N HIS A 52 -21.00 -7.24 27.89
CA HIS A 52 -19.99 -6.96 28.91
C HIS A 52 -18.59 -7.38 28.42
N HIS A 53 -18.48 -8.58 27.84
CA HIS A 53 -17.23 -9.05 27.24
C HIS A 53 -16.77 -8.17 26.08
N ALA A 54 -17.69 -7.78 25.18
CA ALA A 54 -17.38 -6.89 24.06
C ALA A 54 -16.89 -5.51 24.54
N ARG A 55 -17.51 -4.93 25.57
CA ARG A 55 -17.09 -3.65 26.14
C ARG A 55 -15.72 -3.75 26.84
N ALA A 56 -15.50 -4.83 27.59
CA ALA A 56 -14.21 -5.11 28.23
C ALA A 56 -13.10 -5.28 27.19
N PHE A 57 -13.39 -5.91 26.05
CA PHE A 57 -12.41 -6.04 24.96
C PHE A 57 -12.05 -4.70 24.34
N LEU A 58 -13.04 -3.82 24.10
CA LEU A 58 -12.77 -2.47 23.62
C LEU A 58 -11.92 -1.66 24.62
N GLY A 59 -12.16 -1.84 25.92
CA GLY A 59 -11.30 -1.29 26.98
C GLY A 59 -9.86 -1.80 26.87
N PHE A 60 -9.68 -3.13 26.81
CA PHE A 60 -8.38 -3.77 26.62
C PHE A 60 -7.63 -3.27 25.36
N LEU A 61 -8.31 -3.06 24.24
CA LEU A 61 -7.70 -2.50 23.03
C LEU A 61 -7.32 -1.02 23.20
N SER A 62 -8.12 -0.26 23.95
CA SER A 62 -7.84 1.14 24.27
C SER A 62 -6.63 1.27 25.20
N ASP A 63 -6.51 0.42 26.22
CA ASP A 63 -5.38 0.39 27.15
C ASP A 63 -4.05 0.08 26.43
N LYS A 64 -4.13 -0.66 25.32
CA LYS A 64 -3.01 -0.92 24.41
C LYS A 64 -2.72 0.23 23.42
N ASN A 65 -3.38 1.38 23.57
CA ASN A 65 -3.27 2.54 22.68
C ASN A 65 -3.45 2.19 21.20
N MET A 66 -4.32 1.22 20.88
CA MET A 66 -4.56 0.85 19.49
C MET A 66 -5.33 1.95 18.75
N ALA A 67 -4.84 2.32 17.57
CA ALA A 67 -5.52 3.30 16.72
C ALA A 67 -6.96 2.85 16.37
N PRO A 68 -7.94 3.78 16.29
CA PRO A 68 -9.33 3.45 15.95
C PRO A 68 -9.50 2.65 14.65
N THR A 69 -8.66 2.90 13.65
CA THR A 69 -8.65 2.15 12.38
C THR A 69 -8.17 0.71 12.56
N SER A 70 -7.19 0.48 13.43
CA SER A 70 -6.73 -0.85 13.81
C SER A 70 -7.82 -1.62 14.57
N ILE A 71 -8.53 -0.94 15.48
CA ILE A 71 -9.69 -1.51 16.18
C ILE A 71 -10.80 -1.87 15.18
N ALA A 72 -11.13 -0.98 14.24
CA ALA A 72 -12.14 -1.26 13.23
C ALA A 72 -11.82 -2.49 12.37
N ARG A 73 -10.55 -2.67 11.98
CA ARG A 73 -10.08 -3.85 11.25
C ARG A 73 -10.17 -5.13 12.11
N MET A 74 -9.72 -5.06 13.37
CA MET A 74 -9.83 -6.14 14.36
C MET A 74 -11.28 -6.60 14.52
N LEU A 75 -12.23 -5.68 14.69
CA LEU A 75 -13.64 -6.05 14.79
C LEU A 75 -14.20 -6.59 13.46
N SER A 76 -13.66 -6.16 12.31
CA SER A 76 -14.04 -6.72 11.01
C SER A 76 -13.60 -8.17 10.85
N SER A 77 -12.39 -8.53 11.28
CA SER A 77 -11.88 -9.90 11.21
C SER A 77 -12.61 -10.82 12.19
N ILE A 78 -12.89 -10.36 13.41
CA ILE A 78 -13.72 -11.08 14.40
C ILE A 78 -15.12 -11.36 13.85
N ARG A 79 -15.80 -10.34 13.28
CA ARG A 79 -17.14 -10.56 12.68
C ARG A 79 -17.09 -11.50 11.49
N ASN A 80 -16.02 -11.47 10.69
CA ASN A 80 -15.87 -12.39 9.56
C ASN A 80 -15.72 -13.84 10.06
N TYR A 81 -14.90 -14.05 11.08
CA TYR A 81 -14.72 -15.34 11.73
C TYR A 81 -16.02 -15.89 12.31
N TYR A 82 -16.76 -15.11 13.10
CA TYR A 82 -18.03 -15.59 13.67
C TYR A 82 -19.11 -15.84 12.62
N ARG A 83 -19.19 -15.03 11.56
CA ARG A 83 -20.12 -15.30 10.45
C ARG A 83 -19.79 -16.62 9.74
N PHE A 84 -18.52 -16.92 9.55
CA PHE A 84 -18.09 -18.22 9.05
C PHE A 84 -18.46 -19.33 10.04
N ALA A 85 -18.12 -19.18 11.31
CA ALA A 85 -18.37 -20.19 12.33
C ALA A 85 -19.86 -20.50 12.52
N MET A 86 -20.74 -19.50 12.44
CA MET A 86 -22.20 -19.69 12.45
C MET A 86 -22.70 -20.38 11.17
N ARG A 87 -22.14 -20.04 10.00
CA ARG A 87 -22.49 -20.68 8.72
C ARG A 87 -22.14 -22.17 8.72
N GLU A 88 -20.97 -22.51 9.24
CA GLU A 88 -20.50 -23.90 9.38
C GLU A 88 -21.02 -24.59 10.65
N GLN A 89 -21.94 -23.95 11.39
CA GLN A 89 -22.57 -24.49 12.60
C GLN A 89 -21.61 -24.85 13.75
N TYR A 90 -20.39 -24.28 13.76
CA TYR A 90 -19.47 -24.39 14.89
C TYR A 90 -19.92 -23.58 16.11
N VAL A 91 -20.77 -22.58 15.90
CA VAL A 91 -21.21 -21.62 16.90
C VAL A 91 -22.69 -21.30 16.69
N SER A 92 -23.45 -21.31 17.78
CA SER A 92 -24.87 -20.92 17.79
C SER A 92 -25.05 -19.42 17.55
N ASN A 93 -26.26 -18.97 17.23
CA ASN A 93 -26.54 -17.60 16.78
C ASN A 93 -26.12 -16.52 17.82
N ILE A 94 -24.92 -15.94 17.67
CA ILE A 94 -24.37 -14.90 18.55
C ILE A 94 -24.75 -13.51 18.06
N ASP A 95 -25.09 -12.62 19.00
CA ASP A 95 -25.19 -11.19 18.73
C ASP A 95 -23.79 -10.51 18.63
N LEU A 96 -23.40 -10.16 17.40
CA LEU A 96 -22.17 -9.43 17.11
C LEU A 96 -22.34 -7.90 17.18
N SER A 97 -23.54 -7.39 17.43
CA SER A 97 -23.84 -5.96 17.50
C SER A 97 -23.03 -5.17 18.55
N PRO A 98 -22.64 -5.75 19.71
CA PRO A 98 -21.86 -5.05 20.72
C PRO A 98 -20.42 -4.74 20.29
N LEU A 99 -19.87 -5.47 19.32
CA LEU A 99 -18.54 -5.26 18.78
C LEU A 99 -18.53 -4.05 17.84
N LYS A 100 -18.57 -2.83 18.38
CA LYS A 100 -18.59 -1.58 17.58
C LYS A 100 -17.33 -0.74 17.82
N ALA A 101 -16.63 -0.40 16.74
CA ALA A 101 -15.42 0.40 16.84
C ALA A 101 -15.77 1.86 17.21
N PRO A 102 -14.89 2.56 17.96
CA PRO A 102 -14.97 4.00 18.11
C PRO A 102 -14.97 4.67 16.73
N ARG A 103 -15.75 5.76 16.56
CA ARG A 103 -15.71 6.53 15.31
C ARG A 103 -14.32 7.14 15.18
N ALA A 104 -13.56 6.69 14.18
CA ALA A 104 -12.36 7.39 13.76
C ALA A 104 -12.78 8.72 13.12
N LYS A 105 -12.21 9.84 13.57
CA LYS A 105 -12.27 11.08 12.78
C LYS A 105 -11.47 10.81 11.50
N ALA A 106 -12.06 11.01 10.33
CA ALA A 106 -11.31 10.94 9.08
C ALA A 106 -10.29 12.09 9.11
N PRO A 107 -8.98 11.82 9.13
CA PRO A 107 -8.01 12.89 8.93
C PRO A 107 -8.25 13.45 7.52
N LEU A 108 -8.26 14.78 7.39
CA LEU A 108 -8.20 15.40 6.07
C LEU A 108 -6.90 14.92 5.41
N PRO A 109 -6.95 14.33 4.21
CA PRO A 109 -5.73 13.94 3.52
C PRO A 109 -4.95 15.21 3.20
N LYS A 110 -3.83 15.44 3.89
CA LYS A 110 -2.84 16.41 3.44
C LYS A 110 -1.99 15.70 2.39
N SER A 111 -2.20 16.00 1.11
CA SER A 111 -1.27 15.56 0.07
C SER A 111 0.09 16.20 0.31
N VAL A 112 1.16 15.51 -0.05
CA VAL A 112 2.51 16.07 -0.04
C VAL A 112 2.57 17.16 -1.11
N ALA A 113 3.04 18.37 -0.79
CA ALA A 113 3.07 19.47 -1.76
C ALA A 113 4.11 19.21 -2.86
N ALA A 114 3.86 19.71 -4.08
CA ALA A 114 4.79 19.53 -5.20
C ALA A 114 6.23 20.04 -4.92
N PRO A 115 6.44 21.18 -4.22
CA PRO A 115 7.77 21.61 -3.81
C PRO A 115 8.48 20.60 -2.89
N ASP A 116 7.76 20.04 -1.91
CA ASP A 116 8.33 19.05 -0.98
C ASP A 116 8.79 17.78 -1.71
N ILE A 117 8.02 17.32 -2.70
CA ILE A 117 8.40 16.17 -3.54
C ILE A 117 9.68 16.47 -4.31
N LYS A 118 9.78 17.67 -4.89
CA LYS A 118 10.98 18.12 -5.59
C LYS A 118 12.20 18.16 -4.66
N ASP A 119 12.03 18.67 -3.44
CA ASP A 119 13.10 18.71 -2.44
C ASP A 119 13.49 17.31 -1.95
N MET A 120 12.53 16.37 -1.86
CA MET A 120 12.83 14.94 -1.61
C MET A 120 13.77 14.36 -2.66
N PHE A 121 13.50 14.59 -3.95
CA PHE A 121 14.37 14.10 -5.03
C PHE A 121 15.75 14.76 -5.02
N ARG A 122 15.85 16.05 -4.68
CA ARG A 122 17.15 16.72 -4.48
C ARG A 122 17.91 16.10 -3.31
N CYS A 123 17.23 15.92 -2.17
CA CYS A 123 17.82 15.38 -0.96
C CYS A 123 18.38 13.96 -1.15
N ILE A 124 17.78 13.12 -2.01
CA ILE A 124 18.33 11.79 -2.36
C ILE A 124 19.75 11.89 -2.90
N LYS A 125 20.04 12.87 -3.76
CA LYS A 125 21.36 13.11 -4.35
C LYS A 125 22.38 13.61 -3.30
N GLU A 126 21.89 14.22 -2.23
CA GLU A 126 22.70 14.74 -1.12
C GLU A 126 22.94 13.69 -0.01
N LEU A 127 22.38 12.49 -0.14
CA LEU A 127 22.59 11.40 0.84
C LEU A 127 23.99 10.77 0.76
N GLY A 128 24.77 11.06 -0.28
CA GLY A 128 26.13 10.52 -0.46
C GLY A 128 26.13 9.00 -0.67
N GLN A 129 25.12 8.48 -1.37
CA GLN A 129 24.98 7.05 -1.62
C GLN A 129 25.83 6.61 -2.83
N PRO A 130 26.17 5.30 -2.96
CA PRO A 130 26.70 4.78 -4.22
C PRO A 130 25.76 5.11 -5.38
N ALA A 131 26.30 5.44 -6.55
CA ALA A 131 25.54 5.91 -7.71
C ALA A 131 24.38 4.99 -8.10
N TRP A 132 24.60 3.67 -8.12
CA TRP A 132 23.55 2.70 -8.41
C TRP A 132 22.40 2.76 -7.40
N LYS A 133 22.70 2.99 -6.12
CA LYS A 133 21.69 3.04 -5.05
C LYS A 133 20.89 4.33 -5.12
N GLU A 134 21.55 5.45 -5.42
CA GLU A 134 20.89 6.73 -5.71
C GLU A 134 19.91 6.58 -6.87
N ALA A 135 20.38 6.03 -8.01
CA ALA A 135 19.55 5.82 -9.19
C ALA A 135 18.36 4.89 -8.90
N ARG A 136 18.56 3.81 -8.13
CA ARG A 136 17.49 2.93 -7.67
C ARG A 136 16.44 3.68 -6.87
N ASP A 137 16.88 4.44 -5.87
CA ASP A 137 16.00 5.15 -4.95
C ASP A 137 15.18 6.23 -5.68
N ILE A 138 15.81 6.95 -6.63
CA ILE A 138 15.14 7.89 -7.54
C ILE A 138 14.12 7.13 -8.42
N ALA A 139 14.52 6.06 -9.10
CA ALA A 139 13.63 5.31 -9.99
C ALA A 139 12.41 4.74 -9.27
N VAL A 140 12.58 4.19 -8.07
CA VAL A 140 11.46 3.65 -7.27
C VAL A 140 10.46 4.74 -6.87
N LEU A 141 10.95 5.88 -6.37
CA LEU A 141 10.05 6.97 -5.97
C LEU A 141 9.41 7.65 -7.18
N THR A 142 10.15 7.82 -8.28
CA THR A 142 9.60 8.33 -9.55
C THR A 142 8.55 7.38 -10.11
N LEU A 143 8.74 6.06 -10.02
CA LEU A 143 7.73 5.10 -10.42
C LEU A 143 6.47 5.23 -9.56
N ILE A 144 6.59 5.23 -8.22
CA ILE A 144 5.43 5.34 -7.31
C ILE A 144 4.68 6.67 -7.53
N TYR A 145 5.41 7.77 -7.62
CA TYR A 145 4.81 9.09 -7.80
C TYR A 145 4.33 9.31 -9.24
N GLY A 146 5.07 8.94 -10.27
CA GLY A 146 4.72 9.19 -11.67
C GLY A 146 3.64 8.27 -12.23
N THR A 147 3.34 7.15 -11.57
CA THR A 147 2.31 6.19 -12.04
C THR A 147 1.23 5.90 -11.01
N GLY A 148 1.36 6.47 -9.81
CA GLY A 148 0.42 6.23 -8.71
C GLY A 148 0.40 4.78 -8.22
N LEU A 149 1.41 3.94 -8.48
CA LEU A 149 1.43 2.55 -8.03
C LEU A 149 1.49 2.41 -6.51
N ARG A 150 0.90 1.32 -5.99
CA ARG A 150 1.16 0.93 -4.60
C ARG A 150 2.62 0.51 -4.52
N ILE A 151 3.28 0.77 -3.39
CA ILE A 151 4.65 0.29 -3.15
C ILE A 151 4.81 -1.21 -3.43
N SER A 152 3.81 -2.04 -3.09
CA SER A 152 3.86 -3.48 -3.37
C SER A 152 3.72 -3.82 -4.86
N GLU A 153 3.00 -3.01 -5.63
CA GLU A 153 2.86 -3.18 -7.08
C GLU A 153 4.16 -2.74 -7.79
N ALA A 154 4.74 -1.61 -7.39
CA ALA A 154 6.02 -1.13 -7.92
C ALA A 154 7.17 -2.11 -7.66
N LEU A 155 7.21 -2.70 -6.46
CA LEU A 155 8.26 -3.64 -6.07
C LEU A 155 8.00 -5.09 -6.52
N SER A 156 6.84 -5.39 -7.11
CA SER A 156 6.56 -6.70 -7.71
C SER A 156 6.95 -6.80 -9.19
N LEU A 157 7.39 -5.70 -9.79
CA LEU A 157 7.88 -5.69 -11.17
C LEU A 157 9.16 -6.53 -11.29
N ALA A 158 9.25 -7.26 -12.39
CA ALA A 158 10.41 -8.06 -12.77
C ALA A 158 11.30 -7.30 -13.76
N ARG A 159 12.54 -7.73 -13.89
CA ARG A 159 13.53 -7.16 -14.81
C ARG A 159 13.03 -7.16 -16.25
N GLY A 160 12.29 -8.20 -16.64
CA GLY A 160 11.68 -8.35 -17.97
C GLY A 160 10.49 -7.43 -18.23
N ASP A 161 9.96 -6.73 -17.22
CA ASP A 161 8.94 -5.70 -17.42
C ASP A 161 9.54 -4.38 -17.93
N ALA A 162 10.87 -4.23 -17.89
CA ALA A 162 11.59 -3.02 -18.31
C ALA A 162 12.64 -3.34 -19.40
N PRO A 163 12.94 -2.41 -20.33
CA PRO A 163 12.53 -1.00 -20.36
C PRO A 163 11.03 -0.82 -20.57
N PHE A 164 10.44 0.18 -19.94
CA PHE A 164 9.00 0.42 -20.05
C PHE A 164 8.64 1.05 -21.40
N GLY A 165 7.53 0.61 -21.99
CA GLY A 165 6.91 1.31 -23.12
C GLY A 165 6.03 2.49 -22.67
N ASP A 166 5.07 2.87 -23.51
CA ASP A 166 4.07 3.91 -23.18
C ASP A 166 3.07 3.47 -22.10
N TRP A 167 2.89 2.16 -21.96
CA TRP A 167 1.94 1.54 -21.03
C TRP A 167 2.61 0.44 -20.24
N LEU A 168 2.25 0.32 -18.96
CA LEU A 168 2.70 -0.72 -18.06
C LEU A 168 1.50 -1.49 -17.52
N ARG A 169 1.50 -2.81 -17.70
CA ARG A 169 0.45 -3.69 -17.20
C ARG A 169 0.75 -4.13 -15.77
N ILE A 170 -0.22 -3.94 -14.87
CA ILE A 170 -0.04 -4.18 -13.44
C ILE A 170 -1.15 -5.06 -12.90
N THR A 171 -0.76 -6.08 -12.13
CA THR A 171 -1.69 -6.91 -11.36
C THR A 171 -1.93 -6.28 -9.99
N GLY A 172 -3.12 -5.72 -9.79
CA GLY A 172 -3.56 -5.09 -8.54
C GLY A 172 -4.24 -6.04 -7.54
N LYS A 173 -4.88 -5.44 -6.52
CA LYS A 173 -5.60 -6.18 -5.47
C LYS A 173 -6.66 -7.11 -6.06
N GLY A 174 -6.65 -8.37 -5.61
CA GLY A 174 -7.61 -9.40 -6.05
C GLY A 174 -7.31 -9.98 -7.42
N GLY A 175 -6.08 -9.85 -7.93
CA GLY A 175 -5.66 -10.40 -9.22
C GLY A 175 -6.15 -9.61 -10.43
N LYS A 176 -6.73 -8.42 -10.23
CA LYS A 176 -7.23 -7.58 -11.31
C LYS A 176 -6.09 -6.89 -12.03
N MET A 177 -5.98 -7.10 -13.34
CA MET A 177 -5.01 -6.39 -14.17
C MET A 177 -5.53 -5.00 -14.57
N ARG A 178 -4.62 -4.03 -14.69
CA ARG A 178 -4.89 -2.71 -15.28
C ARG A 178 -3.65 -2.22 -16.02
N ASP A 179 -3.86 -1.45 -17.08
CA ASP A 179 -2.79 -0.74 -17.76
C ASP A 179 -2.71 0.69 -17.21
N ILE A 180 -1.49 1.15 -17.00
CA ILE A 180 -1.20 2.51 -16.56
C ILE A 180 -0.28 3.17 -17.60
N PRO A 181 -0.54 4.43 -17.99
CA PRO A 181 0.38 5.16 -18.84
C PRO A 181 1.68 5.40 -18.07
N VAL A 182 2.80 5.29 -18.78
CA VAL A 182 4.13 5.55 -18.24
C VAL A 182 4.64 6.84 -18.85
N LEU A 183 5.13 7.71 -17.99
CA LEU A 183 5.68 9.01 -18.38
C LEU A 183 7.14 8.85 -18.81
N ASP A 184 7.61 9.74 -19.69
CA ASP A 184 9.01 9.77 -20.12
C ASP A 184 9.98 9.83 -18.94
N ILE A 185 9.65 10.58 -17.89
CA ILE A 185 10.51 10.67 -16.70
C ILE A 185 10.59 9.35 -15.93
N VAL A 186 9.52 8.56 -15.92
CA VAL A 186 9.51 7.23 -15.30
C VAL A 186 10.37 6.27 -16.12
N ARG A 187 10.25 6.31 -17.46
CA ARG A 187 11.14 5.56 -18.37
C ARG A 187 12.60 5.93 -18.14
N ALA A 188 12.92 7.22 -18.30
CA ALA A 188 14.29 7.72 -18.21
C ALA A 188 14.97 7.42 -16.87
N THR A 189 14.27 7.59 -15.74
CA THR A 189 14.85 7.25 -14.42
C THR A 189 15.00 5.76 -14.22
N THR A 190 14.09 4.94 -14.75
CA THR A 190 14.20 3.48 -14.71
C THR A 190 15.35 2.99 -15.59
N ASP A 191 15.51 3.52 -16.79
CA ASP A 191 16.61 3.18 -17.70
C ASP A 191 17.96 3.60 -17.13
N HIS A 192 18.03 4.78 -16.50
CA HIS A 192 19.22 5.21 -15.77
C HIS A 192 19.56 4.27 -14.61
N TRP A 193 18.55 3.84 -13.84
CA TRP A 193 18.73 2.82 -12.82
C TRP A 193 19.29 1.53 -13.42
N LEU A 194 18.69 1.03 -14.51
CA LEU A 194 19.13 -0.19 -15.18
C LEU A 194 20.57 -0.08 -15.68
N SER A 195 21.00 1.07 -16.20
CA SER A 195 22.38 1.27 -16.67
C SER A 195 23.45 1.20 -15.57
N LEU A 196 23.06 1.40 -14.31
CA LEU A 196 23.95 1.37 -13.14
C LEU A 196 23.72 0.14 -12.26
N SER A 197 22.68 -0.64 -12.55
CA SER A 197 22.22 -1.69 -11.65
C SER A 197 23.18 -2.86 -11.62
N PRO A 198 23.60 -3.35 -10.44
CA PRO A 198 24.30 -4.62 -10.33
C PRO A 198 23.34 -5.82 -10.34
N ALA A 199 22.06 -5.62 -10.67
CA ALA A 199 21.05 -6.67 -10.71
C ALA A 199 21.28 -7.66 -11.86
N SER A 200 20.74 -8.87 -11.70
CA SER A 200 20.68 -9.85 -12.78
C SER A 200 19.85 -9.35 -13.96
N ASP A 201 20.28 -9.63 -15.18
CA ASP A 201 19.48 -9.44 -16.39
C ASP A 201 18.49 -10.60 -16.65
N ASP A 202 18.41 -11.57 -15.75
CA ASP A 202 17.34 -12.59 -15.79
C ASP A 202 15.97 -11.89 -15.81
N PRO A 203 15.13 -12.09 -16.84
CA PRO A 203 13.82 -11.47 -16.95
C PRO A 203 12.90 -11.69 -15.74
N LYS A 204 13.11 -12.78 -14.98
CA LYS A 204 12.33 -13.12 -13.78
C LYS A 204 12.89 -12.52 -12.50
N ALA A 205 14.10 -11.97 -12.51
CA ALA A 205 14.68 -11.29 -11.37
C ALA A 205 13.84 -10.05 -10.99
N PRO A 206 13.83 -9.63 -9.71
CA PRO A 206 13.15 -8.40 -9.31
C PRO A 206 13.77 -7.18 -9.99
N LEU A 207 12.95 -6.24 -10.48
CA LEU A 207 13.41 -5.01 -11.12
C LEU A 207 14.23 -4.12 -10.17
N PHE A 208 13.84 -4.11 -8.89
CA PHE A 208 14.52 -3.35 -7.84
C PHE A 208 15.13 -4.31 -6.81
N ILE A 209 16.44 -4.19 -6.61
CA ILE A 209 17.21 -5.03 -5.69
C ILE A 209 17.61 -4.28 -4.41
N ALA A 210 17.63 -5.01 -3.30
CA ALA A 210 18.24 -4.60 -2.06
C ALA A 210 19.78 -4.64 -2.15
N ASN A 211 20.45 -4.06 -1.16
CA ASN A 211 21.93 -3.98 -1.14
C ASN A 211 22.64 -5.35 -1.12
N ARG A 212 21.92 -6.43 -0.80
CA ARG A 212 22.44 -7.80 -0.80
C ARG A 212 21.98 -8.63 -2.02
N GLY A 213 21.47 -7.99 -3.07
CA GLY A 213 21.09 -8.64 -4.34
C GLY A 213 19.68 -9.25 -4.40
N GLY A 214 19.00 -9.46 -3.27
CA GLY A 214 17.60 -9.91 -3.24
C GLY A 214 16.59 -8.81 -3.58
N ALA A 215 15.30 -9.14 -3.68
CA ALA A 215 14.24 -8.17 -3.96
C ALA A 215 14.21 -7.01 -2.94
N LEU A 216 14.01 -5.78 -3.43
CA LEU A 216 13.88 -4.61 -2.57
C LEU A 216 12.62 -4.70 -1.71
N HIS A 217 12.78 -4.72 -0.39
CA HIS A 217 11.66 -4.86 0.53
C HIS A 217 10.91 -3.51 0.71
N PRO A 218 9.56 -3.49 0.83
CA PRO A 218 8.80 -2.26 1.05
C PRO A 218 9.28 -1.42 2.24
N ARG A 219 9.79 -2.06 3.30
CA ARG A 219 10.33 -1.35 4.48
C ARG A 219 11.57 -0.51 4.13
N ALA A 220 12.36 -0.87 3.13
CA ALA A 220 13.52 -0.09 2.70
C ALA A 220 13.09 1.25 2.07
N VAL A 221 12.10 1.21 1.17
CA VAL A 221 11.54 2.42 0.55
C VAL A 221 10.79 3.27 1.57
N GLN A 222 10.06 2.65 2.50
CA GLN A 222 9.48 3.38 3.63
C GLN A 222 10.58 4.13 4.37
N ARG A 223 11.63 3.44 4.84
CA ARG A 223 12.76 4.04 5.56
C ARG A 223 13.47 5.14 4.77
N LEU A 224 13.60 5.00 3.45
CA LEU A 224 14.09 6.08 2.59
C LEU A 224 13.22 7.33 2.74
N VAL A 225 11.90 7.20 2.59
CA VAL A 225 10.96 8.32 2.79
C VAL A 225 11.01 8.84 4.24
N GLU A 226 11.18 7.97 5.24
CA GLU A 226 11.36 8.42 6.65
C GLU A 226 12.65 9.25 6.82
N THR A 227 13.75 8.87 6.17
CA THR A 227 15.01 9.63 6.19
C THR A 227 14.83 10.99 5.50
N LEU A 228 14.21 11.01 4.32
CA LEU A 228 14.00 12.24 3.55
C LEU A 228 13.10 13.22 4.31
N ARG A 229 12.00 12.73 4.90
CA ARG A 229 11.11 13.59 5.70
C ARG A 229 11.82 14.21 6.90
N TYR A 230 12.69 13.44 7.57
CA TYR A 230 13.44 13.93 8.72
C TYR A 230 14.44 15.02 8.31
N ARG A 231 15.20 14.81 7.22
CA ARG A 231 16.17 15.78 6.72
C ARG A 231 15.53 17.09 6.25
N LEU A 232 14.34 17.00 5.69
CA LEU A 232 13.61 18.13 5.09
C LEU A 232 12.60 18.77 6.05
N GLY A 233 12.44 18.26 7.28
CA GLY A 233 11.45 18.76 8.24
C GLY A 233 9.99 18.56 7.78
N LEU A 234 9.73 17.55 6.94
CA LEU A 234 8.40 17.28 6.41
C LEU A 234 7.51 16.57 7.44
N ASP A 235 6.19 16.70 7.26
CA ASP A 235 5.18 16.10 8.13
C ASP A 235 5.34 14.55 8.20
N ASN A 236 5.04 13.97 9.37
CA ASN A 236 5.05 12.53 9.63
C ASN A 236 4.13 11.73 8.69
N HIS A 237 3.11 12.37 8.11
CA HIS A 237 2.22 11.78 7.11
C HIS A 237 2.89 11.57 5.74
N THR A 238 4.04 12.21 5.49
CA THR A 238 4.86 11.99 4.28
C THR A 238 5.36 10.56 4.26
N THR A 239 4.72 9.73 3.44
CA THR A 239 4.92 8.28 3.33
C THR A 239 4.80 7.87 1.86
N PRO A 240 5.26 6.67 1.45
CA PRO A 240 5.04 6.18 0.08
C PRO A 240 3.56 6.20 -0.35
N HIS A 241 2.64 6.01 0.60
CA HIS A 241 1.21 6.11 0.31
C HIS A 241 0.77 7.56 0.06
N ALA A 242 1.31 8.52 0.83
CA ALA A 242 1.06 9.95 0.61
C ALA A 242 1.65 10.43 -0.73
N LEU A 243 2.80 9.90 -1.17
CA LEU A 243 3.34 10.19 -2.51
C LEU A 243 2.40 9.69 -3.62
N ARG A 244 1.89 8.46 -3.51
CA ARG A 244 0.85 7.96 -4.42
C ARG A 244 -0.41 8.84 -4.42
N HIS A 245 -0.81 9.34 -3.25
CA HIS A 245 -1.96 10.23 -3.16
C HIS A 245 -1.66 11.59 -3.80
N ALA A 246 -0.46 12.12 -3.59
CA ALA A 246 0.02 13.37 -4.16
C ALA A 246 -0.03 13.33 -5.70
N PHE A 247 0.32 12.20 -6.31
CA PHE A 247 0.13 12.01 -7.75
C PHE A 247 -1.31 12.25 -8.20
N ALA A 248 -2.28 11.63 -7.53
CA ALA A 248 -3.70 11.80 -7.84
C ALA A 248 -4.15 13.26 -7.71
N THR A 249 -3.75 13.91 -6.60
CA THR A 249 -4.15 15.29 -6.31
C THR A 249 -3.45 16.30 -7.21
N HIS A 250 -2.18 16.07 -7.58
CA HIS A 250 -1.44 16.96 -8.47
C HIS A 250 -1.90 16.80 -9.92
N MET A 251 -2.23 15.59 -10.36
CA MET A 251 -2.84 15.35 -11.67
C MET A 251 -4.20 16.05 -11.79
N LEU A 252 -5.03 15.97 -10.73
CA LEU A 252 -6.29 16.73 -10.66
C LEU A 252 -6.05 18.25 -10.69
N ALA A 253 -5.09 18.75 -9.91
CA ALA A 253 -4.76 20.18 -9.86
C ALA A 253 -4.22 20.70 -11.19
N GLY A 254 -3.58 19.85 -11.99
CA GLY A 254 -3.13 20.12 -13.35
C GLY A 254 -4.25 20.10 -14.40
N GLY A 255 -5.50 19.82 -14.01
CA GLY A 255 -6.64 19.75 -14.93
C GLY A 255 -6.98 18.35 -15.45
N GLY A 256 -6.39 17.30 -14.88
CA GLY A 256 -6.69 15.92 -15.23
C GLY A 256 -8.13 15.51 -14.86
N ASP A 257 -8.75 14.69 -15.70
CA ASP A 257 -10.10 14.18 -15.46
C ASP A 257 -10.14 13.22 -14.25
N LEU A 258 -10.96 13.54 -13.25
CA LEU A 258 -11.14 12.75 -12.04
C LEU A 258 -11.52 11.29 -12.32
N ARG A 259 -12.31 11.03 -13.37
CA ARG A 259 -12.70 9.66 -13.73
C ARG A 259 -11.53 8.88 -14.31
N ALA A 260 -10.74 9.49 -15.19
CA ALA A 260 -9.52 8.91 -15.71
C ALA A 260 -8.52 8.59 -14.57
N ILE A 261 -8.32 9.53 -13.64
CA ILE A 261 -7.42 9.36 -12.48
C ILE A 261 -7.88 8.21 -11.56
N GLN A 262 -9.19 8.07 -11.33
CA GLN A 262 -9.75 6.96 -10.53
C GLN A 262 -9.53 5.59 -11.17
N ALA A 263 -9.65 5.50 -12.50
CA ALA A 263 -9.37 4.28 -13.26
C ALA A 263 -7.88 3.89 -13.18
N LEU A 264 -6.98 4.88 -13.35
CA LEU A 264 -5.52 4.71 -13.29
C LEU A 264 -5.05 4.21 -11.90
N LEU A 265 -5.68 4.71 -10.83
CA LEU A 265 -5.41 4.29 -9.45
C LEU A 265 -6.07 2.95 -9.08
N GLY A 266 -6.92 2.39 -9.93
CA GLY A 266 -7.53 1.07 -9.75
C GLY A 266 -8.66 1.04 -8.71
N HIS A 267 -9.50 2.08 -8.66
CA HIS A 267 -10.75 2.04 -7.90
C HIS A 267 -11.80 1.18 -8.64
N ALA A 268 -12.41 0.24 -7.93
CA ALA A 268 -13.03 -0.97 -8.50
C ALA A 268 -14.45 -0.80 -9.11
N SER A 269 -14.83 0.37 -9.64
CA SER A 269 -16.14 0.59 -10.25
C SER A 269 -16.00 1.16 -11.65
N LEU A 270 -16.30 0.32 -12.64
CA LEU A 270 -16.09 0.47 -14.09
C LEU A 270 -16.93 1.57 -14.76
N SER A 271 -16.37 2.26 -15.75
CA SER A 271 -16.75 2.13 -17.18
C SER A 271 -16.01 3.15 -18.04
N THR A 272 -15.66 2.73 -19.26
CA THR A 272 -15.10 3.52 -20.37
C THR A 272 -13.66 4.03 -20.26
N THR A 273 -12.77 3.23 -20.84
CA THR A 273 -11.47 3.62 -21.39
C THR A 273 -11.70 4.65 -22.52
N GLN A 274 -11.62 5.95 -22.24
CA GLN A 274 -11.53 6.95 -23.31
C GLN A 274 -10.51 8.04 -22.94
N ARG A 275 -9.44 8.07 -23.76
CA ARG A 275 -8.50 9.17 -24.05
C ARG A 275 -7.99 10.00 -22.87
N TYR A 276 -6.73 9.77 -22.50
CA TYR A 276 -5.91 10.79 -21.83
C TYR A 276 -5.44 11.80 -22.89
N THR A 277 -5.66 13.08 -22.65
CA THR A 277 -5.23 14.21 -23.51
C THR A 277 -4.06 14.95 -22.87
N HIS A 278 -3.22 15.57 -23.72
CA HIS A 278 -1.98 16.37 -23.53
C HIS A 278 -1.76 17.23 -22.27
N VAL A 279 -2.72 17.34 -21.35
CA VAL A 279 -2.64 18.16 -20.14
C VAL A 279 -1.74 17.50 -19.07
N ASP A 280 -1.61 16.17 -19.08
CA ASP A 280 -0.82 15.41 -18.09
C ASP A 280 0.71 15.54 -18.28
N GLU A 281 1.18 15.80 -19.50
CA GLU A 281 2.62 15.91 -19.80
C GLU A 281 3.23 17.19 -19.23
N GLN A 282 2.50 18.31 -19.22
CA GLN A 282 3.04 19.62 -18.83
C GLN A 282 3.40 19.67 -17.35
N ALA A 283 2.53 19.21 -16.45
CA ALA A 283 2.78 19.23 -15.00
C ALA A 283 3.95 18.32 -14.59
N LEU A 284 4.10 17.19 -15.27
CA LEU A 284 5.19 16.24 -15.04
C LEU A 284 6.50 16.71 -15.68
N THR A 285 6.41 17.39 -16.83
CA THR A 285 7.53 18.09 -17.48
C THR A 285 8.02 19.27 -16.64
N ASP A 286 7.12 20.01 -15.98
CA ASP A 286 7.49 21.16 -15.14
C ASP A 286 8.17 20.70 -13.85
N ILE A 287 7.71 19.60 -13.23
CA ILE A 287 8.42 18.95 -12.12
C ILE A 287 9.80 18.43 -12.59
N HIS A 288 9.90 17.89 -13.81
CA HIS A 288 11.17 17.45 -14.40
C HIS A 288 12.15 18.62 -14.63
N ARG A 289 11.71 19.70 -15.30
CA ARG A 289 12.50 20.92 -15.55
C ARG A 289 12.97 21.57 -14.26
N ALA A 290 12.11 21.54 -13.24
CA ALA A 290 12.41 22.11 -11.94
C ALA A 290 13.45 21.29 -11.15
N THR A 291 13.52 19.97 -11.33
CA THR A 291 14.40 19.04 -10.59
C THR A 291 15.72 18.73 -11.29
N HIS A 292 15.84 18.99 -12.59
CA HIS A 292 17.03 18.66 -13.41
C HIS A 292 17.48 19.87 -14.24
N PRO A 293 18.24 20.83 -13.66
CA PRO A 293 18.63 22.08 -14.33
C PRO A 293 19.61 21.95 -15.51
N ARG A 294 19.90 20.74 -16.01
CA ARG A 294 20.92 20.49 -17.05
C ARG A 294 20.45 19.62 -18.23
N ALA A 295 19.14 19.52 -18.48
CA ALA A 295 18.61 18.93 -19.72
C ALA A 295 18.31 20.00 -20.79
N LYS A 296 19.29 20.90 -21.03
CA LYS A 296 19.34 21.75 -22.22
C LYS A 296 20.73 21.64 -22.83
N SER A 297 20.85 20.72 -23.77
CA SER A 297 21.63 20.84 -25.00
C SER A 297 20.86 20.10 -26.08
#